data_AF-A0A067T2L0-F1
#
_entry.id   AF-A0A067T2L0-F1
#
_cell.length_a   1.000
_cell.length_b   1.000
_cell.length_c   1.000
_cell.angle_alpha   90.00
_cell.angle_beta   90.00
_cell.angle_gamma   90.00
#
_symmetry.space_group_name_H-M   'P 1'
#
loop_
_entity.id
_entity.type
_entity.pdbx_description
1 polymer ?
#
loop_
_entity_poly.entity_id
_entity_poly.type
_entity_poly.pdbx_seq_one_letter_code
_entity_poly.pdbx_strand_id
1 'polypeptide(L)'
;MKNTETKRNNRFSLYVLKGSTKFRKRNAVCDTAAKTMAEAEIVQRIEELPVELILEIFSWATPRSLLNLSRTTKSWHSLLTSRSSIPLWKTARSNLDDFPDIPDDLNELQYANLAFGTTCSFCFKTYRNTRVVWVPRLRTCGRCLKSRFMLEEVLEKNPIRYSAHLNPLITFPSFSVKTRGRDQEFTTSYYPIDFCDSLQEEFEQTRNPNMWALVYWRMRWIRVRQAETFALWCERHPDAC
;
A
#
# COMPACT_ATOMS: atom_id res chain seq x y z
N MET A 1 -79.11 16.11 4.24
CA MET A 1 -79.15 17.56 4.03
C MET A 1 -78.63 17.85 2.62
N LYS A 2 -79.52 18.35 1.76
CA LYS A 2 -79.20 19.13 0.55
C LYS A 2 -78.36 20.34 1.02
N ASN A 3 -77.39 20.90 0.32
CA ASN A 3 -77.47 21.50 -1.01
C ASN A 3 -76.03 21.98 -1.34
N THR A 4 -75.47 21.70 -2.53
CA THR A 4 -75.28 22.68 -3.64
C THR A 4 -74.25 23.76 -3.33
N GLU A 5 -73.38 24.21 -4.21
CA GLU A 5 -73.09 24.07 -5.64
C GLU A 5 -71.72 24.80 -5.72
N THR A 6 -70.82 24.54 -6.66
CA THR A 6 -70.92 25.04 -8.04
C THR A 6 -69.61 24.54 -8.67
N LYS A 7 -69.64 23.57 -9.60
CA LYS A 7 -69.54 23.81 -11.05
C LYS A 7 -68.37 24.76 -11.34
N ARG A 8 -67.32 24.34 -12.04
CA ARG A 8 -67.22 24.18 -13.51
C ARG A 8 -65.75 24.60 -13.77
N ASN A 9 -64.98 24.10 -14.72
CA ASN A 9 -65.23 23.30 -15.90
C ASN A 9 -63.84 22.98 -16.49
N ASN A 10 -63.73 21.86 -17.20
CA ASN A 10 -63.14 21.75 -18.56
C ASN A 10 -61.70 22.27 -18.82
N ARG A 11 -60.90 21.70 -19.71
CA ARG A 11 -60.95 20.50 -20.58
C ARG A 11 -59.61 20.55 -21.35
N PHE A 12 -59.16 19.39 -21.82
CA PHE A 12 -58.31 19.19 -23.00
C PHE A 12 -56.87 19.74 -23.02
N SER A 13 -55.93 18.78 -22.97
CA SER A 13 -54.99 18.42 -24.05
C SER A 13 -54.67 19.50 -25.09
N LEU A 14 -53.37 19.81 -25.28
CA LEU A 14 -52.65 19.60 -26.54
C LEU A 14 -51.18 20.10 -26.42
N TYR A 15 -50.30 19.24 -26.92
CA TYR A 15 -48.89 19.36 -27.32
C TYR A 15 -48.19 20.73 -27.51
N VAL A 16 -46.84 20.65 -27.36
CA VAL A 16 -45.71 21.46 -27.91
C VAL A 16 -45.44 22.80 -27.16
N LEU A 17 -44.26 23.09 -26.57
CA LEU A 17 -42.97 23.32 -27.25
C LEU A 17 -41.72 23.16 -26.35
N LYS A 18 -40.66 22.73 -27.03
CA LYS A 18 -39.28 22.51 -26.59
C LYS A 18 -38.61 23.78 -26.04
N GLY A 19 -37.78 23.61 -25.01
CA GLY A 19 -36.73 24.54 -24.61
C GLY A 19 -35.51 23.76 -24.12
N SER A 20 -34.69 23.27 -25.03
CA SER A 20 -33.44 22.56 -24.72
C SER A 20 -32.29 23.55 -24.53
N THR A 21 -31.85 23.78 -23.29
CA THR A 21 -30.51 24.33 -23.02
C THR A 21 -29.51 23.17 -22.97
N LYS A 22 -28.93 22.86 -24.13
CA LYS A 22 -27.77 21.96 -24.24
C LYS A 22 -26.58 22.58 -23.51
N PHE A 23 -26.34 22.21 -22.26
CA PHE A 23 -25.04 22.43 -21.65
C PHE A 23 -24.03 21.47 -22.31
N ARG A 24 -23.22 22.04 -23.21
CA ARG A 24 -22.28 21.36 -24.08
C ARG A 24 -21.07 20.88 -23.26
N LYS A 25 -21.12 19.66 -22.72
CA LYS A 25 -19.91 18.91 -22.30
C LYS A 25 -19.12 18.49 -23.53
N ARG A 26 -18.35 19.40 -24.10
CA ARG A 26 -17.31 19.11 -25.10
C ARG A 26 -16.12 19.97 -24.68
N ASN A 27 -15.10 19.36 -24.06
CA ASN A 27 -13.69 19.80 -24.05
C ASN A 27 -12.79 18.88 -23.19
N ALA A 28 -13.27 18.27 -22.10
CA ALA A 28 -12.40 17.49 -21.19
C ALA A 28 -11.75 16.21 -21.79
N VAL A 29 -12.34 15.60 -22.83
CA VAL A 29 -11.82 14.35 -23.43
C VAL A 29 -10.72 14.62 -24.46
N CYS A 30 -10.75 15.77 -25.14
CA CYS A 30 -9.75 16.13 -26.14
C CYS A 30 -8.46 16.64 -25.50
N ASP A 31 -8.60 17.44 -24.43
CA ASP A 31 -7.47 17.99 -23.67
C ASP A 31 -6.67 16.90 -22.95
N THR A 32 -7.34 15.84 -22.47
CA THR A 32 -6.68 14.70 -21.82
C THR A 32 -5.94 13.80 -22.81
N ALA A 33 -6.49 13.61 -24.02
CA ALA A 33 -5.82 12.88 -25.10
C ALA A 33 -4.60 13.64 -25.63
N ALA A 34 -4.71 14.95 -25.86
CA ALA A 34 -3.58 15.77 -26.29
C ALA A 34 -2.46 15.81 -25.24
N LYS A 35 -2.82 15.93 -23.95
CA LYS A 35 -1.86 15.91 -22.83
C LYS A 35 -1.12 14.57 -22.73
N THR A 36 -1.82 13.45 -22.87
CA THR A 36 -1.20 12.11 -22.82
C THR A 36 -0.27 11.85 -24.01
N MET A 37 -0.61 12.35 -25.20
CA MET A 37 0.30 12.28 -26.36
C MET A 37 1.58 13.08 -26.16
N ALA A 38 1.49 14.30 -25.63
CA ALA A 38 2.66 15.12 -25.32
C ALA A 38 3.55 14.50 -24.22
N GLU A 39 2.94 13.92 -23.18
CA GLU A 39 3.68 13.19 -22.13
C GLU A 39 4.38 11.95 -22.69
N ALA A 40 3.75 11.22 -23.62
CA ALA A 40 4.36 10.05 -24.28
C ALA A 40 5.55 10.44 -25.18
N GLU A 41 5.46 11.57 -25.90
CA GLU A 41 6.56 12.09 -26.72
C GLU A 41 7.79 12.45 -25.85
N ILE A 42 7.56 13.07 -24.67
CA ILE A 42 8.65 13.37 -23.73
C ILE A 42 9.35 12.09 -23.25
N VAL A 43 8.57 11.06 -22.89
CA VAL A 43 9.13 9.77 -22.45
C VAL A 43 10.01 9.15 -23.53
N GLN A 44 9.56 9.16 -24.80
CA GLN A 44 10.34 8.64 -25.93
C GLN A 44 11.66 9.38 -26.09
N ARG A 45 11.66 10.72 -26.03
CA ARG A 45 12.89 11.53 -26.16
C ARG A 45 13.88 11.27 -25.02
N ILE A 46 13.40 10.96 -23.82
CA ILE A 46 14.27 10.56 -22.70
C ILE A 46 14.85 9.17 -22.94
N GLU A 47 14.05 8.23 -23.49
CA GLU A 47 14.52 6.89 -23.83
C GLU A 47 15.56 6.85 -24.96
N GLU A 48 15.66 7.90 -25.78
CA GLU A 48 16.70 8.09 -26.80
C GLU A 48 18.06 8.52 -26.22
N LEU A 49 18.11 8.95 -24.96
CA LEU A 49 19.37 9.33 -24.31
C LEU A 49 20.23 8.09 -23.99
N PRO A 50 21.57 8.22 -23.95
CA PRO A 50 22.45 7.22 -23.37
C PRO A 50 22.00 6.81 -21.97
N VAL A 51 22.12 5.52 -21.64
CA VAL A 51 21.66 4.94 -20.37
C VAL A 51 22.29 5.66 -19.17
N GLU A 52 23.55 6.07 -19.29
CA GLU A 52 24.29 6.78 -18.26
C GLU A 52 23.65 8.13 -17.92
N LEU A 53 23.16 8.88 -18.92
CA LEU A 53 22.45 10.15 -18.70
C LEU A 53 21.08 9.92 -18.07
N ILE A 54 20.38 8.86 -18.46
CA ILE A 54 19.10 8.48 -17.85
C ILE A 54 19.31 8.16 -16.36
N LEU A 55 20.34 7.38 -16.03
CA LEU A 55 20.69 7.05 -14.65
C LEU A 55 21.12 8.29 -13.86
N GLU A 56 21.88 9.20 -14.46
CA GLU A 56 22.25 10.47 -13.84
C GLU A 56 21.01 11.31 -13.49
N ILE A 57 20.07 11.47 -14.42
CA ILE A 57 18.80 12.17 -14.16
C ILE A 57 18.01 11.49 -13.04
N PHE A 58 17.91 10.16 -13.09
CA PHE A 58 17.19 9.38 -12.10
C PHE A 58 17.87 9.38 -10.71
N SER A 59 19.16 9.71 -10.62
CA SER A 59 19.89 9.76 -9.35
C SER A 59 19.37 10.85 -8.42
N TRP A 60 18.73 11.89 -8.97
CA TRP A 60 18.10 12.98 -8.24
C TRP A 60 16.69 12.63 -7.73
N ALA A 61 16.14 11.48 -8.10
CA ALA A 61 14.79 11.08 -7.69
C ALA A 61 14.78 10.48 -6.27
N THR A 62 13.62 10.51 -5.62
CA THR A 62 13.39 9.74 -4.39
C THR A 62 13.08 8.28 -4.70
N PRO A 63 13.18 7.36 -3.74
CA PRO A 63 12.85 5.95 -3.97
C PRO A 63 11.39 5.75 -4.41
N ARG A 64 10.47 6.59 -3.91
CA ARG A 64 9.06 6.61 -4.35
C ARG A 64 8.94 6.98 -5.82
N SER A 65 9.63 8.03 -6.27
CA SER A 65 9.62 8.45 -7.66
C SER A 65 10.25 7.40 -8.57
N LEU A 66 11.36 6.77 -8.19
CA LEU A 66 11.96 5.66 -8.93
C LEU A 66 11.01 4.47 -9.06
N LEU A 67 10.24 4.15 -8.02
CA LEU A 67 9.22 3.09 -8.09
C LEU A 67 8.08 3.42 -9.04
N ASN A 68 7.74 4.70 -9.18
CA ASN A 68 6.73 5.13 -10.15
C ASN A 68 7.30 5.08 -11.57
N LEU A 69 8.54 5.54 -11.77
CA LEU A 69 9.26 5.47 -13.05
C LEU A 69 9.43 4.02 -13.52
N SER A 70 9.75 3.09 -12.62
CA SER A 70 9.86 1.67 -12.99
C SER A 70 8.52 1.04 -13.42
N ARG A 71 7.39 1.75 -13.25
CA ARG A 71 6.06 1.28 -13.64
C ARG A 71 5.48 2.00 -14.86
N THR A 72 6.19 2.96 -15.45
CA THR A 72 5.71 3.72 -16.62
C THR A 72 5.93 2.96 -17.93
N THR A 73 7.16 2.50 -18.19
CA THR A 73 7.55 1.78 -19.41
C THR A 73 8.26 0.47 -19.09
N LYS A 74 8.23 -0.48 -20.02
CA LYS A 74 8.91 -1.78 -19.86
C LYS A 74 10.44 -1.64 -19.85
N SER A 75 10.96 -0.70 -20.63
CA SER A 75 12.37 -0.28 -20.70
C SER A 75 12.84 0.23 -19.34
N TRP A 76 12.16 1.22 -18.75
CA TRP A 76 12.53 1.75 -17.44
C TRP A 76 12.34 0.72 -16.33
N HIS A 77 11.30 -0.11 -16.39
CA HIS A 77 11.17 -1.24 -15.48
C HIS A 77 12.42 -2.15 -15.54
N SER A 78 12.81 -2.59 -16.73
CA SER A 78 13.97 -3.47 -16.92
C SER A 78 15.27 -2.82 -16.45
N LEU A 79 15.47 -1.53 -16.75
CA LEU A 79 16.63 -0.78 -16.32
C LEU A 79 16.66 -0.65 -14.79
N LEU A 80 15.60 -0.13 -14.18
CA LEU A 80 15.56 0.20 -12.75
C LEU A 80 15.53 -1.03 -11.83
N THR A 81 15.07 -2.19 -12.31
CA THR A 81 15.03 -3.44 -11.53
C THR A 81 16.27 -4.32 -11.73
N SER A 82 17.18 -3.93 -12.62
CA SER A 82 18.44 -4.64 -12.84
C SER A 82 19.42 -4.47 -11.67
N ARG A 83 20.35 -5.41 -11.53
CA ARG A 83 21.40 -5.34 -10.49
C ARG A 83 22.34 -4.15 -10.66
N SER A 84 22.57 -3.69 -11.90
CA SER A 84 23.39 -2.52 -12.19
C SER A 84 22.81 -1.23 -11.62
N SER A 85 21.50 -1.20 -11.32
CA SER A 85 20.81 -0.03 -10.79
C SER A 85 20.83 0.04 -9.26
N ILE A 86 21.46 -0.92 -8.56
CA ILE A 86 21.58 -0.89 -7.09
C ILE A 86 22.20 0.42 -6.58
N PRO A 87 23.30 0.95 -7.16
CA PRO A 87 23.87 2.23 -6.74
C PRO A 87 22.88 3.39 -6.88
N LEU A 88 22.07 3.38 -7.94
CA LEU A 88 21.03 4.38 -8.16
C LEU A 88 20.00 4.40 -7.01
N TRP A 89 19.55 3.23 -6.57
CA TRP A 89 18.60 3.14 -5.45
C TRP A 89 19.21 3.61 -4.13
N LYS A 90 20.51 3.36 -3.92
CA LYS A 90 21.26 3.92 -2.77
C LYS A 90 21.28 5.45 -2.81
N THR A 91 21.63 6.03 -3.95
CA THR A 91 21.64 7.49 -4.13
C THR A 91 20.23 8.07 -3.96
N ALA A 92 19.22 7.43 -4.53
CA ALA A 92 17.83 7.87 -4.36
C ALA A 92 17.40 7.83 -2.89
N ARG A 93 17.85 6.84 -2.12
CA ARG A 93 17.59 6.78 -0.68
C ARG A 93 18.31 7.90 0.07
N SER A 94 19.54 8.24 -0.29
CA SER A 94 20.26 9.36 0.34
C SER A 94 19.65 10.73 0.04
N ASN A 95 18.76 10.84 -0.95
CA ASN A 95 17.99 12.06 -1.19
C ASN A 95 16.86 12.28 -0.17
N LEU A 96 16.63 11.31 0.72
CA LEU A 96 15.68 11.44 1.83
C LEU A 96 16.45 11.69 3.14
N ASP A 97 16.29 12.88 3.69
CA ASP A 97 16.90 13.27 4.96
C ASP A 97 16.43 12.37 6.11
N ASP A 98 17.37 11.91 6.95
CA ASP A 98 17.13 11.03 8.11
C ASP A 98 16.33 9.75 7.82
N PHE A 99 16.30 9.27 6.57
CA PHE A 99 15.56 8.07 6.22
C PHE A 99 16.17 6.83 6.89
N PRO A 100 15.36 5.93 7.50
CA PRO A 100 15.92 4.83 8.27
C PRO A 100 16.77 3.91 7.39
N ASP A 101 17.87 3.44 7.97
CA ASP A 101 18.79 2.54 7.30
C ASP A 101 18.13 1.25 6.81
N ILE A 102 18.74 0.71 5.76
CA ILE A 102 18.29 -0.54 5.17
C ILE A 102 18.60 -1.73 6.11
N PRO A 103 17.64 -2.63 6.36
CA PRO A 103 17.90 -3.86 7.09
C PRO A 103 18.77 -4.82 6.30
N ASP A 104 19.53 -5.66 7.02
CA ASP A 104 20.32 -6.73 6.42
C ASP A 104 19.47 -7.74 5.62
N ASP A 105 18.17 -7.86 5.93
CA ASP A 105 17.25 -8.79 5.27
C ASP A 105 16.60 -8.25 3.98
N LEU A 106 16.89 -7.01 3.57
CA LEU A 106 16.31 -6.37 2.38
C LEU A 106 17.38 -5.75 1.48
N ASN A 107 17.10 -5.74 0.17
CA ASN A 107 17.81 -4.87 -0.77
C ASN A 107 17.08 -3.52 -0.98
N GLU A 108 17.76 -2.55 -1.57
CA GLU A 108 17.26 -1.16 -1.70
C GLU A 108 15.90 -1.09 -2.41
N LEU A 109 15.71 -1.90 -3.46
CA LEU A 109 14.44 -1.96 -4.20
C LEU A 109 13.32 -2.60 -3.37
N GLN A 110 13.62 -3.66 -2.62
CA GLN A 110 12.66 -4.29 -1.71
C GLN A 110 12.26 -3.34 -0.59
N TYR A 111 13.23 -2.63 -0.02
CA TYR A 111 12.98 -1.67 1.05
C TYR A 111 12.18 -0.47 0.56
N ALA A 112 12.50 0.07 -0.62
CA ALA A 112 11.70 1.09 -1.27
C ALA A 112 10.26 0.60 -1.52
N ASN A 113 10.07 -0.62 -2.02
CA ASN A 113 8.73 -1.19 -2.24
C ASN A 113 7.96 -1.38 -0.92
N LEU A 114 8.64 -1.77 0.15
CA LEU A 114 8.03 -1.90 1.47
C LEU A 114 7.61 -0.52 2.00
N ALA A 115 8.49 0.48 1.93
CA ALA A 115 8.27 1.84 2.42
C ALA A 115 7.23 2.63 1.61
N PHE A 116 7.30 2.56 0.27
CA PHE A 116 6.58 3.46 -0.65
C PHE A 116 5.77 2.75 -1.73
N GLY A 117 5.89 1.43 -1.84
CA GLY A 117 5.16 0.65 -2.84
C GLY A 117 3.66 0.61 -2.59
N THR A 118 2.92 0.14 -3.58
CA THR A 118 1.45 0.07 -3.55
C THR A 118 0.94 -1.32 -3.97
N THR A 119 1.85 -2.27 -4.13
CA THR A 119 1.57 -3.64 -4.55
C THR A 119 1.29 -4.52 -3.33
N CYS A 120 0.23 -5.31 -3.39
CA CYS A 120 -0.08 -6.28 -2.35
C CYS A 120 0.79 -7.55 -2.49
N SER A 121 1.38 -8.01 -1.40
CA SER A 121 2.24 -9.20 -1.34
C SER A 121 1.51 -10.53 -1.62
N PHE A 122 0.17 -10.54 -1.52
CA PHE A 122 -0.62 -11.78 -1.68
C PHE A 122 -1.24 -11.91 -3.08
N CYS A 123 -1.81 -10.84 -3.61
CA CYS A 123 -2.50 -10.86 -4.91
C CYS A 123 -1.71 -10.17 -6.02
N PHE A 124 -0.55 -9.58 -5.71
CA PHE A 124 0.36 -8.90 -6.64
C PHE A 124 -0.28 -7.76 -7.46
N LYS A 125 -1.45 -7.27 -7.03
CA LYS A 125 -2.13 -6.12 -7.63
C LYS A 125 -1.76 -4.83 -6.91
N THR A 126 -1.75 -3.74 -7.65
CA THR A 126 -1.46 -2.39 -7.16
C THR A 126 -2.74 -1.69 -6.71
N TYR A 127 -2.71 -1.09 -5.52
CA TYR A 127 -3.83 -0.36 -4.94
C TYR A 127 -3.37 0.96 -4.34
N ARG A 128 -4.20 2.01 -4.42
CA ARG A 128 -3.89 3.31 -3.80
C ARG A 128 -3.64 3.19 -2.30
N ASN A 129 -4.48 2.42 -1.61
CA ASN A 129 -4.44 2.27 -0.16
C ASN A 129 -4.05 0.84 0.22
N THR A 130 -2.74 0.57 0.29
CA THR A 130 -2.20 -0.64 0.90
C THR A 130 -1.71 -0.34 2.31
N ARG A 131 -1.72 -1.36 3.17
CA ARG A 131 -1.19 -1.28 4.54
C ARG A 131 0.13 -2.02 4.61
N VAL A 132 1.12 -1.43 5.25
CA VAL A 132 2.40 -2.07 5.53
C VAL A 132 2.31 -2.85 6.83
N VAL A 133 2.82 -4.08 6.82
CA VAL A 133 3.03 -4.91 7.99
C VAL A 133 4.54 -5.12 8.09
N TRP A 134 5.18 -4.32 8.95
CA TRP A 134 6.64 -4.15 8.94
C TRP A 134 7.42 -5.38 9.39
N VAL A 135 6.97 -6.06 10.45
CA VAL A 135 7.68 -7.23 11.01
C VAL A 135 7.77 -8.40 10.01
N PRO A 136 6.72 -8.77 9.25
CA PRO A 136 6.82 -9.77 8.22
C PRO A 136 7.25 -9.22 6.84
N ARG A 137 7.56 -7.91 6.72
CA ARG A 137 7.94 -7.23 5.46
C ARG A 137 6.86 -7.30 4.36
N LEU A 138 5.59 -7.16 4.73
CA LEU A 138 4.46 -7.34 3.80
C LEU A 138 3.70 -6.04 3.52
N ARG A 139 3.07 -5.98 2.35
CA ARG A 139 1.99 -5.01 2.05
C ARG A 139 0.69 -5.74 1.73
N THR A 140 -0.41 -5.28 2.31
CA THR A 140 -1.73 -5.91 2.12
C THR A 140 -2.78 -4.91 1.63
N CYS A 141 -3.61 -5.34 0.68
CA CYS A 141 -4.81 -4.60 0.29
C CYS A 141 -5.98 -4.93 1.23
N GLY A 142 -7.02 -4.11 1.24
CA GLY A 142 -8.18 -4.35 2.11
C GLY A 142 -8.90 -5.68 1.88
N ARG A 143 -8.81 -6.25 0.66
CA ARG A 143 -9.40 -7.56 0.36
C ARG A 143 -8.58 -8.70 0.98
N CYS A 144 -7.26 -8.69 0.74
CA CYS A 144 -6.38 -9.72 1.30
C CYS A 144 -6.26 -9.60 2.82
N LEU A 145 -6.43 -8.40 3.39
CA LEU A 145 -6.53 -8.24 4.85
C LEU A 145 -7.65 -9.11 5.44
N LYS A 146 -8.83 -9.16 4.81
CA LYS A 146 -9.97 -9.95 5.31
C LYS A 146 -9.79 -11.46 5.16
N SER A 147 -9.02 -11.90 4.16
CA SER A 147 -8.92 -13.33 3.82
C SER A 147 -7.60 -13.98 4.24
N ARG A 148 -6.55 -13.20 4.49
CA ARG A 148 -5.19 -13.68 4.81
C ARG A 148 -4.73 -13.29 6.20
N PHE A 149 -5.57 -12.59 6.96
CA PHE A 149 -5.26 -12.21 8.33
C PHE A 149 -6.37 -12.68 9.25
N MET A 150 -5.98 -13.06 10.46
CA MET A 150 -6.87 -13.38 11.56
C MET A 150 -6.83 -12.29 12.63
N LEU A 151 -7.86 -12.26 13.47
CA LEU A 151 -7.97 -11.36 14.61
C LEU A 151 -7.36 -12.02 15.86
N GLU A 152 -7.04 -11.20 16.86
CA GLU A 152 -6.50 -11.64 18.15
C GLU A 152 -7.35 -12.73 18.82
N GLU A 153 -8.68 -12.58 18.79
CA GLU A 153 -9.60 -13.57 19.36
C GLU A 153 -9.44 -14.99 18.78
N VAL A 154 -8.99 -15.10 17.52
CA VAL A 154 -8.77 -16.40 16.88
C VAL A 154 -7.55 -17.10 17.48
N LEU A 155 -6.51 -16.36 17.83
CA LEU A 155 -5.33 -16.89 18.51
C LEU A 155 -5.71 -17.43 19.88
N GLU A 156 -6.43 -16.63 20.67
CA GLU A 156 -6.85 -16.98 22.03
C GLU A 156 -7.75 -18.21 22.08
N LYS A 157 -8.66 -18.35 21.10
CA LYS A 157 -9.60 -19.48 21.01
C LYS A 157 -8.96 -20.77 20.47
N ASN A 158 -7.75 -20.72 19.92
CA ASN A 158 -7.07 -21.87 19.30
C ASN A 158 -5.66 -22.11 19.86
N PRO A 159 -5.49 -22.27 21.19
CA PRO A 159 -4.17 -22.39 21.83
C PRO A 159 -3.42 -23.66 21.44
N ILE A 160 -4.13 -24.71 21.02
CA ILE A 160 -3.51 -25.96 20.53
C ILE A 160 -2.83 -25.71 19.18
N ARG A 161 -3.53 -25.03 18.26
CA ARG A 161 -2.99 -24.73 16.93
C ARG A 161 -1.87 -23.69 17.00
N TYR A 162 -1.99 -22.70 17.87
CA TYR A 162 -1.02 -21.61 18.01
C TYR A 162 -0.26 -21.70 19.33
N SER A 163 0.25 -22.89 19.65
CA SER A 163 0.91 -23.14 20.94
C SER A 163 2.19 -22.33 21.12
N ALA A 164 2.87 -21.94 20.03
CA ALA A 164 4.02 -21.04 20.08
C ALA A 164 3.65 -19.69 20.71
N HIS A 165 2.41 -19.22 20.50
CA HIS A 165 1.91 -17.96 21.03
C HIS A 165 1.71 -17.98 22.56
N LEU A 166 1.74 -19.16 23.19
CA LEU A 166 1.75 -19.32 24.65
C LEU A 166 3.14 -19.06 25.26
N ASN A 167 4.20 -19.06 24.44
CA ASN A 167 5.54 -18.72 24.89
C ASN A 167 5.66 -17.19 25.05
N PRO A 168 6.08 -16.68 26.23
CA PRO A 168 6.20 -15.24 26.47
C PRO A 168 7.18 -14.50 25.54
N LEU A 169 8.15 -15.22 24.96
CA LEU A 169 9.14 -14.65 24.04
C LEU A 169 8.67 -14.65 22.58
N ILE A 170 7.55 -15.30 22.28
CA ILE A 170 7.01 -15.41 20.92
C ILE A 170 5.75 -14.56 20.81
N THR A 171 5.92 -13.33 20.35
CA THR A 171 4.79 -12.47 19.97
C THR A 171 4.62 -12.54 18.45
N PHE A 172 3.51 -13.07 17.95
CA PHE A 172 3.30 -13.10 16.50
C PHE A 172 3.26 -11.68 15.93
N PRO A 173 3.72 -11.50 14.68
CA PRO A 173 3.68 -10.19 14.05
C PRO A 173 2.24 -9.79 13.80
N SER A 174 1.91 -8.56 14.18
CA SER A 174 0.64 -7.97 13.89
C SER A 174 0.81 -6.53 13.46
N PHE A 175 -0.28 -5.95 12.95
CA PHE A 175 -0.44 -4.51 12.92
C PHE A 175 -1.84 -4.19 13.42
N SER A 176 -1.99 -3.04 14.05
CA SER A 176 -3.25 -2.63 14.65
C SER A 176 -3.83 -1.43 13.91
N VAL A 177 -5.14 -1.44 13.72
CA VAL A 177 -5.89 -0.32 13.17
C VAL A 177 -6.73 0.27 14.29
N LYS A 178 -6.53 1.56 14.56
CA LYS A 178 -7.43 2.32 15.43
C LYS A 178 -8.63 2.77 14.62
N THR A 179 -9.81 2.41 15.09
CA THR A 179 -11.09 2.86 14.53
C THR A 179 -11.84 3.67 15.56
N ARG A 180 -12.30 4.86 15.16
CA ARG A 180 -13.06 5.76 16.02
C ARG A 180 -14.55 5.44 15.89
N GLY A 181 -15.15 4.94 16.96
CA GLY A 181 -16.60 4.79 17.11
C GLY A 181 -17.27 6.10 17.52
N ARG A 182 -18.57 6.03 17.85
CA ARG A 182 -19.33 7.22 18.31
C ARG A 182 -18.79 7.79 19.63
N ASP A 183 -18.42 6.92 20.58
CA ASP A 183 -17.91 7.31 21.91
C ASP A 183 -16.68 6.52 22.39
N GLN A 184 -16.17 5.57 21.60
CA GLN A 184 -15.03 4.72 21.98
C GLN A 184 -14.06 4.51 20.82
N GLU A 185 -12.77 4.46 21.14
CA GLU A 185 -11.72 4.02 20.23
C GLU A 185 -11.53 2.51 20.35
N PHE A 186 -11.66 1.81 19.23
CA PHE A 186 -11.39 0.39 19.15
C PHE A 186 -10.07 0.18 18.42
N THR A 187 -9.16 -0.58 19.02
CA THR A 187 -7.92 -1.01 18.38
C THR A 187 -8.07 -2.46 17.95
N THR A 188 -8.05 -2.73 16.65
CA THR A 188 -8.14 -4.09 16.11
C THR A 188 -6.78 -4.53 15.60
N SER A 189 -6.24 -5.61 16.18
CA SER A 189 -4.98 -6.24 15.77
C SER A 189 -5.21 -7.32 14.72
N TYR A 190 -4.42 -7.29 13.65
CA TYR A 190 -4.48 -8.25 12.53
C TYR A 190 -3.17 -9.04 12.43
N TYR A 191 -3.29 -10.36 12.35
CA TYR A 191 -2.18 -11.31 12.32
C TYR A 191 -2.15 -12.06 10.98
N PRO A 192 -1.07 -12.02 10.19
CA PRO A 192 -1.01 -12.71 8.90
C PRO A 192 -1.00 -14.23 9.10
N ILE A 193 -2.02 -14.92 8.59
CA ILE A 193 -2.24 -16.36 8.81
C ILE A 193 -1.04 -17.18 8.33
N ASP A 194 -0.63 -16.96 7.06
CA ASP A 194 0.46 -17.72 6.44
C ASP A 194 1.77 -17.59 7.24
N PHE A 195 2.04 -16.41 7.81
CA PHE A 195 3.23 -16.17 8.62
C PHE A 195 3.14 -16.81 10.01
N CYS A 196 1.97 -16.74 10.65
CA CYS A 196 1.73 -17.35 11.95
C CYS A 196 1.79 -18.87 11.87
N ASP A 197 1.19 -19.46 10.83
CA ASP A 197 1.25 -20.91 10.58
C ASP A 197 2.69 -21.36 10.32
N SER A 198 3.47 -20.61 9.52
CA SER A 198 4.89 -20.95 9.27
C SER A 198 5.74 -20.88 10.54
N LEU A 199 5.56 -19.83 11.36
CA LEU A 199 6.27 -19.71 12.64
C LEU A 199 5.91 -20.84 13.61
N GLN A 200 4.64 -21.22 13.65
CA GLN A 200 4.17 -22.32 14.46
C GLN A 200 4.86 -23.62 14.05
N GLU A 201 4.90 -23.90 12.74
CA GLU A 201 5.55 -25.09 12.20
C GLU A 201 7.06 -25.11 12.53
N GLU A 202 7.76 -23.99 12.35
CA GLU A 202 9.18 -23.87 12.71
C GLU A 202 9.42 -24.10 14.22
N PHE A 203 8.53 -23.57 15.07
CA PHE A 203 8.61 -23.75 16.51
C PHE A 203 8.33 -25.20 16.95
N GLU A 204 7.39 -25.89 16.31
CA GLU A 204 7.08 -27.30 16.60
C GLU A 204 8.20 -28.25 16.15
N GLN A 205 8.84 -27.94 15.02
CA GLN A 205 9.92 -28.76 14.46
C GLN A 205 11.28 -28.51 15.15
N THR A 206 11.40 -27.45 15.94
CA THR A 206 12.69 -27.12 16.58
C THR A 206 13.03 -28.10 17.70
N ARG A 207 14.30 -28.51 17.75
CA ARG A 207 14.81 -29.36 18.84
C ARG A 207 14.96 -28.61 20.16
N ASN A 208 15.09 -27.28 20.11
CA ASN A 208 15.29 -26.44 21.28
C ASN A 208 14.36 -25.22 21.23
N PRO A 209 13.13 -25.35 21.76
CA PRO A 209 12.11 -24.29 21.71
C PRO A 209 12.56 -22.97 22.34
N ASN A 210 13.30 -23.03 23.44
CA ASN A 210 13.78 -21.83 24.14
C ASN A 210 14.83 -21.08 23.32
N MET A 211 15.80 -21.79 22.73
CA MET A 211 16.80 -21.16 21.88
C MET A 211 16.18 -20.58 20.61
N TRP A 212 15.25 -21.30 19.99
CA TRP A 212 14.53 -20.79 18.83
C TRP A 212 13.74 -19.52 19.18
N ALA A 213 13.02 -19.52 20.31
CA ALA A 213 12.25 -18.38 20.78
C ALA A 213 13.12 -17.14 21.03
N LEU A 214 14.31 -17.32 21.63
CA LEU A 214 15.27 -16.23 21.84
C LEU A 214 15.79 -15.63 20.53
N VAL A 215 16.11 -16.48 19.54
CA VAL A 215 16.56 -16.04 18.21
C VAL A 215 15.43 -15.29 17.49
N TYR A 216 14.22 -15.86 17.48
CA TYR A 216 13.05 -15.22 16.91
C TYR A 216 12.77 -13.87 17.55
N TRP A 217 12.76 -13.81 18.89
CA TRP A 217 12.52 -12.60 19.65
C TRP A 217 13.54 -11.50 19.29
N ARG A 218 14.83 -11.85 19.21
CA ARG A 218 15.89 -10.91 18.81
C ARG A 218 15.65 -10.37 17.40
N MET A 219 15.37 -11.25 16.43
CA MET A 219 15.10 -10.84 15.05
C MET A 219 13.85 -9.96 14.96
N ARG A 220 12.77 -10.36 15.63
CA ARG A 220 11.53 -9.59 15.72
C ARG A 220 11.79 -8.20 16.29
N TRP A 221 12.55 -8.09 17.38
CA TRP A 221 12.86 -6.82 18.02
C TRP A 221 13.54 -5.84 17.07
N ILE A 222 14.52 -6.31 16.28
CA ILE A 222 15.18 -5.49 15.24
C ILE A 222 14.14 -4.97 14.24
N ARG A 223 13.24 -5.85 13.76
CA ARG A 223 12.21 -5.47 12.78
C ARG A 223 11.17 -4.49 13.34
N VAL A 224 10.79 -4.63 14.61
CA VAL A 224 9.88 -3.71 15.30
C VAL A 224 10.53 -2.35 15.47
N ARG A 225 11.77 -2.29 15.98
CA ARG A 225 12.50 -1.03 16.15
C ARG A 225 12.65 -0.27 14.83
N GLN A 226 12.88 -0.98 13.73
CA GLN A 226 12.91 -0.37 12.42
C GLN A 226 11.55 0.20 12.00
N ALA A 227 10.46 -0.52 12.26
CA ALA A 227 9.11 -0.05 11.99
C ALA A 227 8.81 1.26 12.75
N GLU A 228 9.22 1.33 14.01
CA GLU A 228 9.09 2.53 14.86
C GLU A 228 9.94 3.69 14.30
N THR A 229 11.18 3.41 13.91
CA THR A 229 12.07 4.42 13.31
C THR A 229 11.47 4.99 12.03
N PHE A 230 10.88 4.14 11.17
CA PHE A 230 10.17 4.59 9.99
C PHE A 230 8.90 5.39 10.32
N ALA A 231 8.12 4.96 11.32
CA ALA A 231 6.93 5.70 11.76
C ALA A 231 7.30 7.12 12.24
N LEU A 232 8.34 7.25 13.06
CA LEU A 232 8.87 8.53 13.50
C LEU A 232 9.41 9.39 12.34
N TRP A 233 10.00 8.75 11.33
CA TRP A 233 10.43 9.46 10.12
C TRP A 233 9.23 10.01 9.34
N CYS A 234 8.15 9.24 9.17
CA CYS A 234 6.92 9.69 8.53
C CYS A 234 6.25 10.86 9.28
N GLU A 235 6.29 10.86 10.61
CA GLU A 235 5.75 11.97 11.41
C GLU A 235 6.52 13.28 11.16
N ARG A 236 7.83 13.19 10.94
CA ARG A 236 8.67 14.34 10.60
C ARG A 236 8.55 14.77 9.13
N HIS A 237 8.20 13.85 8.23
CA HIS A 237 8.12 14.07 6.79
C HIS A 237 6.76 13.63 6.20
N PRO A 238 5.66 14.30 6.55
CA PRO A 238 4.31 13.87 6.18
C PRO A 238 4.08 13.83 4.66
N ASP A 239 4.76 14.67 3.88
CA ASP A 239 4.62 14.68 2.40
C ASP A 239 5.38 13.55 1.70
N ALA A 240 6.33 12.92 2.39
CA ALA A 240 7.14 11.83 1.86
C ALA A 240 6.50 10.45 2.11
N CYS A 241 5.54 10.38 3.03
CA CYS A 241 4.65 9.23 3.28
C CYS A 241 3.32 9.41 2.51
#